data_AF-A0A9D8P099-F1
#
_entry.id   AF-A0A9D8P099-F1
#
_cell.length_a   1.000
_cell.length_b   1.000
_cell.length_c   1.000
_cell.angle_alpha   90.00
_cell.angle_beta   90.00
_cell.angle_gamma   90.00
#
_symmetry.space_group_name_H-M   'P 1'
#
loop_
_entity.id
_entity.type
_entity.pdbx_description
1 polymer ?
#
loop_
_entity_poly.entity_id
_entity_poly.type
_entity_poly.pdbx_seq_one_letter_code
_entity_poly.pdbx_strand_id
1 'polypeptide(L)'
;MWSVPDRPVACEARPFRFRSKILCPLSNHPVNTSHPVHRSVVRTILIGCVLLVARATLAEQAPVPPFDFGTVVSKARALAGNSYARDDGGLPEPFGKLDYDAYREIRFKPDRALWRNEGLPFQLQLFHRGRMFRDRVAVNVVDQGAATRVAYSPDLFDFGSTKPPVQLPADLGFAGVKVDYPLHRDGAYED
;
A
#
# COMPACT_ATOMS: atom_id res chain seq x y z
N MET A 1 -1.43 -13.95 43.07
CA MET A 1 -0.85 -12.67 43.47
C MET A 1 0.50 -12.54 42.79
N TRP A 2 0.53 -11.91 41.61
CA TRP A 2 1.76 -11.62 40.85
C TRP A 2 1.59 -10.25 40.19
N SER A 3 2.47 -9.32 40.54
CA SER A 3 2.46 -7.91 40.14
C SER A 3 2.93 -7.71 38.70
N VAL A 4 2.27 -6.79 38.00
CA VAL A 4 2.69 -6.22 36.72
C VAL A 4 3.41 -4.90 37.00
N PRO A 5 4.62 -4.65 36.48
CA PRO A 5 5.22 -3.33 36.53
C PRO A 5 4.74 -2.45 35.36
N ASP A 6 4.07 -1.35 35.71
CA ASP A 6 3.78 -0.21 34.83
C ASP A 6 5.08 0.45 34.35
N ARG A 7 5.25 0.61 33.03
CA ARG A 7 6.16 1.62 32.46
C ARG A 7 5.51 2.33 31.27
N PRO A 8 5.40 3.67 31.30
CA PRO A 8 4.88 4.43 30.17
C PRO A 8 5.94 4.56 29.06
N VAL A 9 5.50 4.34 27.83
CA VAL A 9 6.24 4.60 26.59
C VAL A 9 6.06 6.06 26.17
N ALA A 10 7.13 6.83 26.16
CA ALA A 10 7.15 8.16 25.54
C ALA A 10 7.54 8.02 24.06
N CYS A 11 6.58 8.24 23.16
CA CYS A 11 6.82 8.43 21.73
C CYS A 11 7.32 9.86 21.49
N GLU A 12 8.60 10.03 21.19
CA GLU A 12 9.16 11.30 20.75
C GLU A 12 9.28 11.33 19.22
N ALA A 13 8.42 12.13 18.59
CA ALA A 13 8.43 12.36 17.16
C ALA A 13 9.58 13.32 16.79
N ARG A 14 10.53 12.87 15.97
CA ARG A 14 11.60 13.73 15.43
C ARG A 14 11.30 14.11 13.97
N PRO A 15 11.32 15.41 13.61
CA PRO A 15 11.10 15.85 12.24
C PRO A 15 12.36 15.69 11.37
N PHE A 16 12.16 15.12 10.18
CA PHE A 16 13.14 15.03 9.10
C PHE A 16 13.50 16.44 8.57
N ARG A 17 14.80 16.79 8.59
CA ARG A 17 15.35 17.98 7.91
C ARG A 17 15.98 17.59 6.57
N PHE A 18 15.33 17.98 5.48
CA PHE A 18 15.93 18.03 4.15
C PHE A 18 16.97 19.18 4.09
N ARG A 19 18.24 18.87 3.84
CA ARG A 19 19.25 19.86 3.43
C ARG A 19 19.53 19.68 1.95
N SER A 20 18.94 20.54 1.13
CA SER A 20 19.33 20.76 -0.26
C SER A 20 20.59 21.63 -0.28
N LYS A 21 21.67 21.13 -0.91
CA LYS A 21 22.84 21.93 -1.30
C LYS A 21 23.02 21.76 -2.80
N ILE A 22 22.45 22.69 -3.56
CA ILE A 22 22.77 22.90 -4.97
C ILE A 22 24.01 23.78 -5.00
N LEU A 23 25.11 23.26 -5.56
CA LEU A 23 26.34 23.99 -5.82
C LEU A 23 26.53 24.05 -7.34
N CYS A 24 26.21 25.19 -7.94
CA CYS A 24 26.58 25.52 -9.32
C CYS A 24 27.73 26.54 -9.28
N PRO A 25 28.86 26.32 -9.97
CA PRO A 25 29.92 27.32 -10.04
C PRO A 25 29.64 28.37 -11.12
N LEU A 26 29.96 29.60 -10.76
CA LEU A 26 30.02 30.80 -11.60
C LEU A 26 31.05 30.66 -12.72
N SER A 27 30.69 31.12 -13.93
CA SER A 27 31.68 31.63 -14.89
C SER A 27 31.15 32.88 -15.57
N ASN A 28 31.91 33.96 -15.39
CA ASN A 28 31.72 35.30 -15.96
C ASN A 28 32.14 35.35 -17.43
N HIS A 29 31.40 36.10 -18.24
CA HIS A 29 31.94 36.79 -19.41
C HIS A 29 31.39 38.23 -19.46
N PRO A 30 32.23 39.28 -19.64
CA PRO A 30 31.80 40.65 -19.93
C PRO A 30 31.86 40.88 -21.47
N VAL A 31 31.22 41.86 -22.13
CA VAL A 31 31.34 43.34 -22.06
C VAL A 31 30.30 43.95 -23.06
N ASN A 32 29.77 45.14 -22.73
CA ASN A 32 29.19 46.22 -23.57
C ASN A 32 27.97 45.94 -24.48
N THR A 33 27.04 46.89 -24.71
CA THR A 33 27.23 48.33 -24.95
C THR A 33 25.99 49.15 -24.57
N SER A 34 26.23 50.43 -24.31
CA SER A 34 25.39 51.53 -23.82
C SER A 34 24.19 51.97 -24.67
N HIS A 35 23.22 52.63 -24.00
CA HIS A 35 22.57 53.94 -24.32
C HIS A 35 21.08 53.99 -23.85
N PRO A 36 20.44 55.17 -23.68
CA PRO A 36 20.32 55.76 -22.35
C PRO A 36 18.88 56.16 -21.96
N VAL A 37 18.74 56.56 -20.69
CA VAL A 37 17.75 57.52 -20.12
C VAL A 37 16.28 57.46 -20.57
N HIS A 38 15.39 57.06 -19.64
CA HIS A 38 14.31 57.98 -19.27
C HIS A 38 13.89 57.85 -17.81
N ARG A 39 13.92 59.01 -17.17
CA ARG A 39 13.58 59.36 -15.80
C ARG A 39 12.13 59.06 -15.40
N SER A 40 11.98 58.63 -14.14
CA SER A 40 10.89 58.95 -13.20
C SER A 40 9.48 58.39 -13.56
N VAL A 41 8.53 58.11 -12.66
CA VAL A 41 8.16 58.62 -11.35
C VAL A 41 7.35 57.52 -10.62
N VAL A 42 7.58 57.39 -9.31
CA VAL A 42 6.65 57.04 -8.21
C VAL A 42 5.16 56.85 -8.60
N ARG A 43 4.47 55.83 -8.04
CA ARG A 43 3.41 55.99 -7.00
C ARG A 43 2.50 54.75 -6.86
N THR A 44 2.52 54.23 -5.64
CA THR A 44 1.62 53.28 -4.99
C THR A 44 0.12 53.60 -5.14
N ILE A 45 -0.71 52.60 -5.48
CA ILE A 45 -2.16 52.50 -5.18
C ILE A 45 -2.43 51.00 -4.90
N LEU A 46 -2.40 50.55 -3.64
CA LEU A 46 -3.54 50.33 -2.73
C LEU A 46 -4.57 49.28 -3.20
N ILE A 47 -4.56 48.15 -2.47
CA ILE A 47 -5.74 47.47 -1.90
C ILE A 47 -6.79 46.96 -2.89
N GLY A 48 -6.77 45.65 -3.15
CA GLY A 48 -7.87 44.99 -3.86
C GLY A 48 -7.73 43.47 -4.07
N CYS A 49 -6.98 42.76 -3.24
CA CYS A 49 -6.86 41.30 -3.37
C CYS A 49 -6.90 40.60 -2.00
N VAL A 50 -7.85 41.03 -1.16
CA VAL A 50 -8.26 40.29 0.03
C VAL A 50 -9.50 39.48 -0.39
N LEU A 51 -9.43 38.16 -0.17
CA LEU A 51 -10.49 37.15 -0.34
C LEU A 51 -10.53 36.37 -1.67
N LEU A 52 -9.46 35.65 -2.01
CA LEU A 52 -9.64 34.32 -2.61
C LEU A 52 -9.34 33.28 -1.53
N VAL A 53 -10.34 33.03 -0.67
CA VAL A 53 -10.30 31.97 0.34
C VAL A 53 -10.16 30.64 -0.40
N ALA A 54 -8.97 30.04 -0.31
CA ALA A 54 -8.73 28.67 -0.71
C ALA A 54 -9.64 27.76 0.12
N ARG A 55 -10.78 27.37 -0.46
CA ARG A 55 -11.58 26.27 0.06
C ARG A 55 -10.81 24.98 -0.23
N ALA A 56 -9.94 24.60 0.69
CA ALA A 56 -9.49 23.23 0.80
C ALA A 56 -10.74 22.40 1.12
N THR A 57 -11.29 21.73 0.11
CA THR A 57 -12.26 20.67 0.32
C THR A 57 -11.52 19.55 1.05
N LEU A 58 -11.60 19.51 2.38
CA LEU A 58 -11.44 18.24 3.07
C LEU A 58 -12.54 17.35 2.51
N ALA A 59 -12.17 16.35 1.74
CA ALA A 59 -13.07 15.27 1.40
C ALA A 59 -13.40 14.57 2.72
N GLU A 60 -14.58 14.85 3.27
CA GLU A 60 -15.17 14.07 4.35
C GLU A 60 -15.21 12.62 3.86
N GLN A 61 -14.38 11.75 4.45
CA GLN A 61 -14.44 10.33 4.11
C GLN A 61 -15.80 9.82 4.56
N ALA A 62 -16.65 9.43 3.59
CA ALA A 62 -17.96 8.88 3.89
C ALA A 62 -17.82 7.70 4.87
N PRO A 63 -18.75 7.53 5.83
CA PRO A 63 -18.69 6.44 6.78
C PRO A 63 -18.58 5.10 6.05
N VAL A 64 -17.57 4.29 6.40
CA VAL A 64 -17.43 2.94 5.85
C VAL A 64 -18.64 2.14 6.32
N PRO A 65 -19.47 1.59 5.40
CA PRO A 65 -20.63 0.81 5.81
C PRO A 65 -20.16 -0.43 6.60
N PRO A 66 -20.89 -0.83 7.66
CA PRO A 66 -20.53 -1.99 8.44
C PRO A 66 -20.54 -3.24 7.56
N PHE A 67 -19.51 -4.07 7.71
CA PHE A 67 -19.34 -5.34 7.04
C PHE A 67 -19.75 -6.48 7.97
N ASP A 68 -20.68 -7.30 7.49
CA ASP A 68 -21.21 -8.45 8.20
C ASP A 68 -21.54 -9.59 7.23
N PHE A 69 -22.13 -10.67 7.76
CA PHE A 69 -22.57 -11.79 6.92
C PHE A 69 -23.66 -11.39 5.91
N GLY A 70 -24.58 -10.49 6.29
CA GLY A 70 -25.63 -9.99 5.40
C GLY A 70 -25.08 -9.27 4.17
N THR A 71 -23.96 -8.56 4.35
CA THR A 71 -23.20 -7.90 3.29
C THR A 71 -22.71 -8.91 2.25
N VAL A 72 -22.15 -10.04 2.71
CA VAL A 72 -21.67 -11.12 1.83
C VAL A 72 -22.83 -11.78 1.08
N VAL A 73 -23.91 -12.11 1.77
CA VAL A 73 -25.11 -12.71 1.16
C VAL A 73 -25.71 -11.81 0.08
N SER A 74 -25.79 -10.50 0.36
CA SER A 74 -26.33 -9.52 -0.59
C SER A 74 -25.44 -9.40 -1.83
N LYS A 75 -24.12 -9.35 -1.65
CA LYS A 75 -23.15 -9.33 -2.76
C LYS A 75 -23.24 -10.61 -3.61
N ALA A 76 -23.33 -11.78 -2.97
CA ALA A 76 -23.46 -13.06 -3.67
C ALA A 76 -24.77 -13.12 -4.48
N ARG A 77 -25.90 -12.68 -3.89
CA ARG A 77 -27.20 -12.63 -4.58
C ARG A 77 -27.16 -11.70 -5.80
N ALA A 78 -26.53 -10.53 -5.67
CA ALA A 78 -26.37 -9.61 -6.78
C ALA A 78 -25.53 -10.22 -7.92
N LEU A 79 -24.43 -10.89 -7.60
CA LEU A 79 -23.59 -11.57 -8.60
C LEU A 79 -24.31 -12.74 -9.28
N ALA A 80 -25.09 -13.51 -8.53
CA ALA A 80 -25.86 -14.64 -9.07
C ALA A 80 -26.93 -14.23 -10.08
N GLY A 81 -27.39 -12.97 -10.05
CA GLY A 81 -28.33 -12.41 -11.03
C GLY A 81 -27.68 -12.02 -12.37
N ASN A 82 -26.35 -12.09 -12.50
CA ASN A 82 -25.61 -11.71 -13.69
C ASN A 82 -24.94 -12.92 -14.35
N SER A 83 -24.60 -12.81 -15.63
CA SER A 83 -23.75 -13.81 -16.30
C SER A 83 -22.37 -13.88 -15.62
N TYR A 84 -21.84 -15.09 -15.52
CA TYR A 84 -20.51 -15.30 -14.95
C TYR A 84 -19.44 -14.52 -15.74
N ALA A 85 -18.66 -13.71 -15.03
CA ALA A 85 -17.50 -13.00 -15.56
C ALA A 85 -16.27 -13.43 -14.77
N ARG A 86 -15.34 -14.12 -15.44
CA ARG A 86 -14.07 -14.54 -14.83
C ARG A 86 -13.20 -13.31 -14.56
N ASP A 87 -12.74 -13.15 -13.33
CA ASP A 87 -11.78 -12.12 -12.94
C ASP A 87 -10.39 -12.74 -12.76
N ASP A 88 -9.64 -12.81 -13.85
CA ASP A 88 -8.22 -13.19 -13.81
C ASP A 88 -7.31 -12.00 -13.49
N GLY A 89 -7.87 -10.84 -13.12
CA GLY A 89 -7.16 -9.68 -12.62
C GLY A 89 -5.89 -9.27 -13.36
N GLY A 90 -5.79 -9.55 -14.67
CA GLY A 90 -4.64 -9.23 -15.50
C GLY A 90 -3.30 -9.79 -14.99
N LEU A 91 -3.18 -11.11 -14.81
CA LEU A 91 -1.91 -11.74 -14.43
C LEU A 91 -0.82 -11.44 -15.50
N PRO A 92 0.30 -10.78 -15.15
CA PRO A 92 1.39 -10.57 -16.09
C PRO A 92 1.91 -11.88 -16.66
N GLU A 93 2.26 -11.85 -17.94
CA GLU A 93 2.68 -13.02 -18.70
C GLU A 93 3.83 -13.82 -18.03
N PRO A 94 4.85 -13.20 -17.40
CA PRO A 94 5.91 -13.94 -16.73
C PRO A 94 5.39 -14.88 -15.63
N PHE A 95 4.37 -14.45 -14.88
CA PHE A 95 3.72 -15.29 -13.87
C PHE A 95 2.71 -16.26 -14.49
N GLY A 96 2.09 -15.86 -15.60
CA GLY A 96 1.15 -16.69 -16.36
C GLY A 96 1.79 -17.86 -17.11
N LYS A 97 3.11 -17.88 -17.27
CA LYS A 97 3.88 -18.95 -17.94
C LYS A 97 4.81 -19.74 -17.02
N LEU A 98 4.80 -19.48 -15.71
CA LEU A 98 5.58 -20.28 -14.76
C LEU A 98 5.25 -21.77 -14.89
N ASP A 99 6.30 -22.57 -15.01
CA ASP A 99 6.18 -24.01 -14.80
C ASP A 99 6.03 -24.33 -13.30
N TYR A 100 5.91 -25.61 -12.99
CA TYR A 100 5.70 -26.05 -11.62
C TYR A 100 6.89 -25.73 -10.70
N ASP A 101 8.12 -25.94 -11.20
CA ASP A 101 9.33 -25.75 -10.41
C ASP A 101 9.55 -24.27 -10.10
N ALA A 102 9.42 -23.39 -11.10
CA ALA A 102 9.53 -21.95 -10.92
C ALA A 102 8.43 -21.39 -10.01
N TYR A 103 7.23 -21.96 -10.03
CA TYR A 103 6.16 -21.56 -9.10
C TYR A 103 6.47 -21.94 -7.65
N ARG A 104 7.07 -23.11 -7.41
CA ARG A 104 7.44 -23.57 -6.05
C ARG A 104 8.54 -22.76 -5.40
N GLU A 105 9.39 -22.13 -6.19
CA GLU A 105 10.40 -21.18 -5.71
C GLU A 105 9.76 -19.92 -5.11
N ILE A 106 8.51 -19.59 -5.50
CA ILE A 106 7.80 -18.44 -4.95
C ILE A 106 7.21 -18.82 -3.59
N ARG A 107 7.83 -18.34 -2.51
CA ARG A 107 7.45 -18.65 -1.12
C ARG A 107 7.02 -17.38 -0.40
N PHE A 108 5.94 -17.48 0.39
CA PHE A 108 5.58 -16.41 1.30
C PHE A 108 6.64 -16.29 2.40
N LYS A 109 7.00 -15.06 2.74
CA LYS A 109 7.97 -14.76 3.82
C LYS A 109 7.26 -14.85 5.18
N PRO A 110 7.55 -15.85 6.03
CA PRO A 110 6.80 -16.05 7.27
C PRO A 110 6.84 -14.86 8.22
N ASP A 111 7.94 -14.09 8.23
CA ASP A 111 8.11 -12.84 8.99
C ASP A 111 7.15 -11.73 8.57
N ARG A 112 6.53 -11.84 7.39
CA ARG A 112 5.52 -10.93 6.85
C ARG A 112 4.08 -11.42 7.06
N ALA A 113 3.89 -12.54 7.77
CA ALA A 113 2.56 -13.07 8.06
C ALA A 113 1.71 -12.04 8.81
N LEU A 114 0.43 -11.98 8.45
CA LEU A 114 -0.53 -11.11 9.12
C LEU A 114 -0.67 -11.56 10.58
N TRP A 115 -0.72 -10.59 11.48
CA TRP A 115 -0.88 -10.77 12.94
C TRP A 115 0.27 -11.49 13.66
N ARG A 116 1.40 -11.77 12.97
CA ARG A 116 2.57 -12.43 13.57
C ARG A 116 3.04 -11.78 14.88
N ASN A 117 3.00 -10.45 14.95
CA ASN A 117 3.50 -9.67 16.09
C ASN A 117 2.38 -9.23 17.05
N GLU A 118 1.16 -9.72 16.89
CA GLU A 118 -0.01 -9.27 17.66
C GLU A 118 -0.34 -10.22 18.83
N GLY A 119 0.46 -11.27 19.04
CA GLY A 119 0.26 -12.22 20.13
C GLY A 119 -1.01 -13.06 19.97
N LEU A 120 -1.57 -13.12 18.76
CA LEU A 120 -2.70 -13.98 18.44
C LEU A 120 -2.23 -15.44 18.32
N PRO A 121 -3.12 -16.41 18.63
CA PRO A 121 -2.76 -17.82 18.55
C PRO A 121 -2.74 -18.33 17.11
N PHE A 122 -3.11 -17.50 16.12
CA PHE A 122 -3.02 -17.81 14.70
C PHE A 122 -2.35 -16.67 13.94
N GLN A 123 -1.80 -17.00 12.78
CA GLN A 123 -1.29 -16.05 11.80
C GLN A 123 -1.82 -16.40 10.42
N LEU A 124 -1.75 -15.44 9.49
CA LEU A 124 -2.25 -15.65 8.14
C LEU A 124 -1.15 -15.38 7.11
N GLN A 125 -0.99 -16.34 6.19
CA GLN A 125 -0.13 -16.22 5.02
C GLN A 125 -0.97 -16.13 3.74
N LEU A 126 -0.39 -15.54 2.71
CA LEU A 126 -1.06 -15.30 1.44
C LEU A 126 -0.32 -16.06 0.34
N PHE A 127 -1.06 -16.55 -0.65
CA PHE A 127 -0.46 -17.24 -1.79
C PHE A 127 -0.29 -16.33 -2.99
N HIS A 128 0.84 -16.47 -3.68
CA HIS A 128 1.11 -15.74 -4.92
C HIS A 128 0.36 -16.38 -6.10
N ARG A 129 -0.08 -15.54 -7.04
CA ARG A 129 -0.75 -15.98 -8.29
C ARG A 129 0.23 -16.57 -9.30
N GLY A 130 -0.23 -17.45 -10.17
CA GLY A 130 0.64 -18.11 -11.15
C GLY A 130 -0.14 -18.82 -12.24
N ARG A 131 0.56 -19.52 -13.13
CA ARG A 131 -0.06 -20.24 -14.26
C ARG A 131 -1.23 -21.14 -13.85
N MET A 132 -1.08 -21.86 -12.74
CA MET A 132 -2.11 -22.77 -12.20
C MET A 132 -3.17 -22.02 -11.37
N PHE A 133 -2.79 -20.91 -10.74
CA PHE A 133 -3.66 -20.10 -9.87
C PHE A 133 -3.82 -18.70 -10.45
N ARG A 134 -4.60 -18.60 -11.53
CA ARG A 134 -4.76 -17.36 -12.31
C ARG A 134 -5.79 -16.43 -11.72
N ASP A 135 -6.82 -16.94 -11.05
CA ASP A 135 -7.94 -16.10 -10.61
C ASP A 135 -7.51 -15.22 -9.44
N ARG A 136 -8.00 -13.99 -9.42
CA ARG A 136 -7.64 -13.01 -8.39
C ARG A 136 -8.55 -13.18 -7.18
N VAL A 137 -7.93 -13.40 -6.02
CA VAL A 137 -8.61 -13.37 -4.72
C VAL A 137 -8.31 -12.04 -4.02
N ALA A 138 -9.38 -11.29 -3.72
CA ALA A 138 -9.32 -10.11 -2.89
C ALA A 138 -9.51 -10.49 -1.41
N VAL A 139 -8.50 -10.21 -0.59
CA VAL A 139 -8.50 -10.47 0.85
C VAL A 139 -8.75 -9.17 1.61
N ASN A 140 -9.69 -9.18 2.55
CA ASN A 140 -10.00 -8.07 3.44
C ASN A 140 -9.89 -8.54 4.89
N VAL A 141 -9.35 -7.69 5.76
CA VAL A 141 -9.42 -7.85 7.21
C VAL A 141 -10.64 -7.08 7.70
N VAL A 142 -11.46 -7.72 8.52
CA VAL A 142 -12.63 -7.09 9.12
C VAL A 142 -12.36 -6.94 10.60
N ASP A 143 -12.33 -5.70 11.09
CA ASP A 143 -12.21 -5.37 12.50
C ASP A 143 -13.27 -4.33 12.89
N GLN A 144 -13.96 -4.55 14.00
CA GLN A 144 -15.08 -3.71 14.47
C GLN A 144 -16.12 -3.39 13.37
N GLY A 145 -16.38 -4.34 12.46
CA GLY A 145 -17.30 -4.15 11.34
C GLY A 145 -16.73 -3.31 10.18
N ALA A 146 -15.48 -2.86 10.23
CA ALA A 146 -14.82 -2.18 9.12
C ALA A 146 -13.98 -3.17 8.31
N ALA A 147 -14.29 -3.31 7.02
CA ALA A 147 -13.50 -4.12 6.10
C ALA A 147 -12.38 -3.30 5.44
N THR A 148 -11.13 -3.71 5.64
CA THR A 148 -9.95 -3.10 5.04
C THR A 148 -9.26 -4.08 4.09
N ARG A 149 -9.03 -3.66 2.84
CA ARG A 149 -8.35 -4.48 1.83
C ARG A 149 -6.88 -4.67 2.19
N VAL A 150 -6.42 -5.92 2.18
CA VAL A 150 -4.99 -6.23 2.28
C VAL A 150 -4.35 -5.97 0.93
N ALA A 151 -3.49 -4.94 0.84
CA ALA A 151 -2.82 -4.61 -0.41
C ALA A 151 -1.83 -5.71 -0.82
N TYR A 152 -1.83 -6.06 -2.11
CA TYR A 152 -0.78 -6.90 -2.65
C TYR A 152 0.56 -6.16 -2.62
N SER A 153 1.62 -6.87 -2.23
CA SER A 153 2.99 -6.41 -2.39
C SER A 153 3.88 -7.59 -2.76
N PRO A 154 4.78 -7.44 -3.75
CA PRO A 154 5.78 -8.46 -4.06
C PRO A 154 6.73 -8.71 -2.88
N ASP A 155 6.91 -7.75 -1.96
CA ASP A 155 7.81 -7.88 -0.82
C ASP A 155 7.36 -8.94 0.19
N LEU A 156 6.08 -9.35 0.13
CA LEU A 156 5.52 -10.46 0.92
C LEU A 156 6.10 -11.81 0.52
N PHE A 157 6.73 -11.90 -0.66
CA PHE A 157 7.21 -13.13 -1.25
C PHE A 157 8.72 -13.10 -1.44
N ASP A 158 9.34 -14.27 -1.30
CA ASP A 158 10.62 -14.59 -1.88
C ASP A 158 10.34 -15.28 -3.22
N PHE A 159 10.99 -14.82 -4.29
CA PHE A 159 10.81 -15.39 -5.62
C PHE A 159 11.91 -16.41 -5.96
N GLY A 160 12.91 -16.60 -5.10
CA GLY A 160 14.03 -17.50 -5.35
C GLY A 160 14.72 -17.18 -6.68
N SER A 161 14.79 -18.17 -7.57
CA SER A 161 15.35 -18.00 -8.92
C SER A 161 14.39 -17.33 -9.91
N THR A 162 13.10 -17.24 -9.59
CA THR A 162 12.11 -16.56 -10.41
C THR A 162 12.32 -15.05 -10.32
N LYS A 163 12.51 -14.38 -11.44
CA LYS A 163 12.65 -12.92 -11.45
C LYS A 163 11.28 -12.27 -11.65
N PRO A 164 10.73 -11.55 -10.65
CA PRO A 164 9.50 -10.80 -10.88
C PRO A 164 9.75 -9.71 -11.94
N PRO A 165 8.75 -9.39 -12.77
CA PRO A 165 8.88 -8.31 -13.73
C PRO A 165 9.08 -6.96 -13.03
N VAL A 166 9.82 -6.07 -13.68
CA VAL A 166 10.19 -4.74 -13.13
C VAL A 166 8.95 -3.87 -12.87
N GLN A 167 7.88 -4.08 -13.64
CA GLN A 167 6.63 -3.35 -13.53
C GLN A 167 5.51 -4.32 -13.22
N LEU A 168 4.96 -4.20 -12.01
CA LEU A 168 3.79 -4.95 -11.56
C LEU A 168 2.59 -4.01 -11.50
N PRO A 169 1.38 -4.52 -11.80
CA PRO A 169 0.14 -3.81 -11.48
C PRO A 169 0.09 -3.44 -10.01
N ALA A 170 -0.56 -2.32 -9.69
CA ALA A 170 -0.68 -1.83 -8.32
C ALA A 170 -1.37 -2.85 -7.37
N ASP A 171 -2.33 -3.63 -7.88
CA ASP A 171 -2.92 -4.75 -7.15
C ASP A 171 -2.99 -6.00 -8.03
N LEU A 172 -2.01 -6.89 -7.86
CA LEU A 172 -2.06 -8.22 -8.44
C LEU A 172 -3.07 -9.11 -7.69
N GLY A 173 -3.42 -8.79 -6.44
CA GLY A 173 -4.17 -9.67 -5.56
C GLY A 173 -3.46 -10.98 -5.26
N PHE A 174 -4.17 -11.90 -4.63
CA PHE A 174 -3.62 -13.16 -4.13
C PHE A 174 -4.26 -14.36 -4.82
N ALA A 175 -3.63 -15.52 -4.73
CA ALA A 175 -4.22 -16.80 -5.15
C ALA A 175 -5.09 -17.43 -4.06
N GLY A 176 -4.85 -17.08 -2.80
CA GLY A 176 -5.53 -17.66 -1.66
C GLY A 176 -4.92 -17.24 -0.34
N VAL A 177 -5.41 -17.87 0.73
CA VAL A 177 -5.02 -17.62 2.12
C VAL A 177 -4.70 -18.93 2.81
N LYS A 178 -3.82 -18.87 3.80
CA LYS A 178 -3.46 -19.98 4.69
C LYS A 178 -3.48 -19.48 6.12
N VAL A 179 -4.10 -20.24 7.01
CA VAL A 179 -4.19 -19.91 8.44
C VAL A 179 -3.31 -20.90 9.18
N ASP A 180 -2.26 -20.40 9.83
CA ASP A 180 -1.39 -21.24 10.63
C ASP A 180 -1.79 -21.12 12.11
N TYR A 181 -1.82 -22.27 12.81
CA TYR A 181 -2.09 -22.34 14.24
C TYR A 181 -1.19 -23.42 14.86
N PRO A 182 -0.56 -23.17 16.03
CA PRO A 182 0.31 -24.15 16.66
C PRO A 182 -0.51 -25.30 17.28
N LEU A 183 -0.86 -26.30 16.48
CA LEU A 183 -1.63 -27.48 16.92
C LEU A 183 -0.79 -28.51 17.68
N HIS A 184 0.47 -28.71 17.26
CA HIS A 184 1.30 -29.81 17.76
C HIS A 184 2.35 -29.39 18.78
N ARG A 185 2.89 -28.16 18.68
CA ARG A 185 3.97 -27.65 19.53
C ARG A 185 3.82 -26.15 19.74
N ASP A 186 3.95 -25.71 20.98
CA ASP A 186 3.96 -24.29 21.31
C ASP A 186 5.06 -23.56 20.52
N GLY A 187 4.68 -22.50 19.81
CA GLY A 187 5.60 -21.68 19.01
C GLY A 187 5.95 -22.21 17.62
N ALA A 188 5.50 -23.42 17.23
CA ALA A 188 5.61 -23.91 15.86
C ALA A 188 4.27 -23.72 15.14
N TYR A 189 4.21 -22.74 14.24
CA TYR A 189 3.03 -22.49 13.40
C TYR A 189 3.06 -23.46 12.21
N GLU A 190 2.32 -24.55 12.35
CA GLU A 190 2.15 -25.61 11.35
C GLU A 190 0.72 -25.57 10.79
N ASP A 191 0.51 -26.22 9.64
CA ASP A 191 -0.80 -26.39 8.99
C ASP A 191 -1.50 -27.67 9.48
#